data_AF-A0A9D6I5P9-F1
#
_entry.id   AF-A0A9D6I5P9-F1
#
_cell.length_a   1.000
_cell.length_b   1.000
_cell.length_c   1.000
_cell.angle_alpha   90.00
_cell.angle_beta   90.00
_cell.angle_gamma   90.00
#
_symmetry.space_group_name_H-M   'P 1'
#
loop_
_entity.id
_entity.type
_entity.pdbx_description
1 polymer ?
#
loop_
_entity_poly.entity_id
_entity_poly.type
_entity_poly.pdbx_seq_one_letter_code
_entity_poly.pdbx_strand_id
1 'polypeptide(L)'
;GIGGQFDFVLGASRAPGGASIIALPSTGKGGAVSRIVARLGDGAAVTTPRYLADWVVTEHGEARLTGLSVAERARALLGLADPKFRDELERSLATS
;
A
#
# COMPACT_ATOMS: atom_id res chain seq x y z
N GLY A 1 -3.33 5.10 16.82
CA GLY A 1 -2.23 4.36 17.47
C GLY A 1 -1.94 3.10 16.68
N ILE A 2 -0.76 2.50 16.83
CA ILE A 2 -0.34 1.29 16.09
C ILE A 2 -1.25 0.07 16.37
N GLY A 3 -1.81 -0.03 17.59
CA GLY A 3 -2.63 -1.18 17.98
C GLY A 3 -1.86 -2.50 17.87
N GLY A 4 -2.57 -3.62 17.66
CA GLY A 4 -1.95 -4.94 17.48
C GLY A 4 -1.65 -5.30 16.02
N GLN A 5 -1.87 -4.39 15.05
CA GLN A 5 -1.72 -4.71 13.61
C GLN A 5 -0.32 -5.23 13.28
N PHE A 6 0.71 -4.62 13.85
CA PHE A 6 2.10 -5.00 13.61
C PHE A 6 2.37 -6.46 14.02
N ASP A 7 1.81 -6.89 15.16
CA ASP A 7 2.02 -8.25 15.68
C ASP A 7 1.43 -9.30 14.74
N PHE A 8 0.25 -9.05 14.16
CA PHE A 8 -0.37 -9.93 13.17
C PHE A 8 0.39 -9.96 11.86
N VAL A 9 0.86 -8.81 11.37
CA VAL A 9 1.69 -8.74 10.16
C VAL A 9 2.99 -9.54 10.37
N LEU A 10 3.66 -9.34 11.51
CA LEU A 10 4.88 -10.07 11.84
C LEU A 10 4.62 -11.57 11.98
N GLY A 11 3.55 -11.96 12.67
CA GLY A 11 3.16 -13.36 12.82
C GLY A 11 2.89 -14.03 11.47
N ALA A 12 2.12 -13.38 10.59
CA ALA A 12 1.82 -13.86 9.26
C ALA A 12 3.08 -14.02 8.39
N SER A 13 4.04 -13.09 8.49
CA SER A 13 5.31 -13.17 7.75
C SER A 13 6.19 -14.37 8.12
N ARG A 14 5.98 -14.95 9.31
CA ARG A 14 6.76 -16.08 9.85
C ARG A 14 6.01 -17.41 9.77
N ALA A 15 4.70 -17.38 9.55
CA ALA A 15 3.87 -18.58 9.48
C ALA A 15 4.08 -19.29 8.13
N PRO A 16 4.22 -20.63 8.09
CA PRO A 16 4.21 -21.38 6.85
C PRO A 16 2.91 -21.12 6.07
N GLY A 17 3.02 -20.60 4.85
CA GLY A 17 1.85 -20.21 4.04
C GLY A 17 1.07 -19.01 4.57
N GLY A 18 1.61 -18.25 5.53
CA GLY A 18 0.97 -17.07 6.09
C GLY A 18 0.80 -15.94 5.07
N ALA A 19 -0.25 -15.15 5.25
CA ALA A 19 -0.54 -13.97 4.46
C ALA A 19 -1.04 -12.84 5.36
N SER A 20 -0.53 -11.63 5.17
CA SER A 20 -1.06 -10.43 5.82
C SER A 20 -1.73 -9.55 4.77
N ILE A 21 -2.95 -9.08 5.07
CA ILE A 21 -3.76 -8.31 4.13
C ILE A 21 -4.07 -6.94 4.74
N ILE A 22 -3.67 -5.89 4.04
CA ILE A 22 -4.03 -4.51 4.34
C ILE A 22 -5.11 -4.08 3.36
N ALA A 23 -6.36 -4.04 3.81
CA ALA A 23 -7.50 -3.59 3.02
C ALA A 23 -7.87 -2.14 3.34
N LEU A 24 -8.05 -1.32 2.30
CA LEU A 24 -8.45 0.07 2.43
C LEU A 24 -9.25 0.54 1.21
N PRO A 25 -10.23 1.45 1.38
CA PRO A 25 -10.71 2.25 0.26
C PRO A 25 -9.55 2.95 -0.46
N SER A 26 -9.59 3.01 -1.79
CA SER A 26 -8.57 3.68 -2.59
C SER A 26 -8.56 5.20 -2.35
N THR A 27 -9.67 5.75 -1.85
CA THR A 27 -9.85 7.18 -1.56
C THR A 27 -10.22 7.50 -0.10
N GLY A 28 -10.01 8.75 0.31
CA GLY A 28 -10.40 9.31 1.60
C GLY A 28 -11.15 10.64 1.45
N LYS A 29 -11.64 11.19 2.57
CA LYS A 29 -12.39 12.47 2.61
C LYS A 29 -13.51 12.54 1.55
N GLY A 30 -14.31 11.48 1.44
CA GLY A 30 -15.41 11.41 0.47
C GLY A 30 -14.97 11.38 -1.00
N GLY A 31 -13.80 10.80 -1.32
CA GLY A 31 -13.28 10.74 -2.69
C GLY A 31 -12.41 11.94 -3.08
N ALA A 32 -12.16 12.88 -2.16
CA ALA A 32 -11.38 14.07 -2.43
C ALA A 32 -9.87 13.81 -2.48
N VAL A 33 -9.37 12.77 -1.80
CA VAL A 33 -7.94 12.44 -1.75
C VAL A 33 -7.69 10.95 -2.00
N SER A 34 -6.56 10.62 -2.63
CA SER A 34 -6.08 9.24 -2.73
C SER A 34 -5.50 8.75 -1.41
N ARG A 35 -5.67 7.45 -1.11
CA ARG A 35 -4.92 6.76 -0.04
C ARG A 35 -3.68 6.04 -0.56
N ILE A 36 -3.60 5.81 -1.86
CA ILE A 36 -2.36 5.40 -2.53
C ILE A 36 -1.59 6.66 -2.90
N VAL A 37 -0.39 6.82 -2.34
CA VAL A 37 0.42 8.04 -2.50
C VAL A 37 1.85 7.69 -2.89
N ALA A 38 2.50 8.57 -3.67
CA ALA A 38 3.91 8.40 -4.04
C ALA A 38 4.84 8.51 -2.84
N ARG A 39 4.48 9.37 -1.86
CA ARG A 39 5.22 9.56 -0.61
C ARG A 39 4.25 9.86 0.52
N LEU A 40 4.51 9.29 1.70
CA LEU A 40 3.76 9.64 2.90
C LEU A 40 4.04 11.10 3.28
N GLY A 41 3.05 11.77 3.85
CA GLY A 41 3.20 13.16 4.29
C GLY A 41 4.32 13.32 5.33
N ASP A 42 4.90 14.51 5.41
CA ASP A 42 5.99 14.77 6.35
C ASP A 42 5.55 14.51 7.80
N GLY A 43 6.40 13.78 8.53
CA GLY A 43 6.09 13.35 9.90
C GLY A 43 5.05 12.24 10.01
N ALA A 44 4.55 11.67 8.90
CA ALA A 44 3.64 10.54 8.95
C ALA A 44 4.31 9.32 9.60
N ALA A 45 3.66 8.77 10.63
CA ALA A 45 4.12 7.56 11.29
C ALA A 45 3.89 6.33 10.39
N VAL A 46 4.97 5.59 10.10
CA VAL A 46 4.90 4.31 9.41
C VAL A 46 4.54 3.22 10.43
N THR A 47 3.38 2.59 10.27
CA THR A 47 2.92 1.52 11.18
C THR A 47 3.34 0.13 10.71
N THR A 48 3.36 -0.10 9.40
CA THR A 48 3.84 -1.35 8.79
C THR A 48 5.04 -1.03 7.87
N PRO A 49 6.26 -1.43 8.24
CA PRO A 49 7.44 -1.22 7.42
C PRO A 49 7.32 -1.89 6.06
N ARG A 50 7.93 -1.28 5.04
CA ARG A 50 7.86 -1.76 3.66
C ARG A 50 8.27 -3.23 3.48
N TYR A 51 9.22 -3.72 4.28
CA TYR A 51 9.73 -5.10 4.18
C TYR A 51 8.78 -6.15 4.77
N LEU A 52 7.75 -5.74 5.52
CA LEU A 52 6.69 -6.62 6.03
C LEU A 52 5.37 -6.49 5.26
N ALA A 53 5.25 -5.53 4.35
CA ALA A 53 4.04 -5.37 3.54
C ALA A 53 3.89 -6.54 2.56
N ASP A 54 2.78 -7.26 2.69
CA ASP A 54 2.41 -8.40 1.84
C ASP A 54 1.27 -8.04 0.89
N TRP A 55 0.00 -8.31 1.22
CA TRP A 55 -1.12 -7.96 0.36
C TRP A 55 -1.68 -6.57 0.67
N VAL A 56 -2.00 -5.83 -0.39
CA VAL A 56 -2.78 -4.59 -0.34
C VAL A 56 -4.02 -4.77 -1.21
N VAL A 57 -5.18 -4.37 -0.70
CA VAL A 57 -6.48 -4.54 -1.37
C VAL A 57 -7.29 -3.26 -1.33
N THR A 58 -7.82 -2.86 -2.47
CA THR A 58 -8.78 -1.76 -2.62
C THR A 58 -10.01 -2.23 -3.40
N GLU A 59 -11.00 -1.37 -3.60
CA GLU A 59 -12.14 -1.61 -4.48
C GLU A 59 -11.75 -1.79 -5.96
N HIS A 60 -10.49 -1.51 -6.33
CA HIS A 60 -9.97 -1.69 -7.69
C HIS A 60 -9.17 -2.98 -7.89
N GLY A 61 -8.99 -3.78 -6.84
CA GLY A 61 -8.33 -5.09 -6.91
C GLY A 61 -7.36 -5.32 -5.76
N GLU A 62 -6.42 -6.23 -6.00
CA GLU A 62 -5.45 -6.71 -5.02
C GLU A 62 -4.04 -6.78 -5.61
N ALA A 63 -3.04 -6.50 -4.80
CA ALA A 63 -1.64 -6.65 -5.17
C ALA A 63 -0.85 -7.29 -4.03
N ARG A 64 -0.07 -8.32 -4.37
CA ARG A 64 0.92 -8.89 -3.46
C ARG A 64 2.27 -8.21 -3.66
N LEU A 65 2.77 -7.56 -2.62
CA LEU A 65 4.00 -6.77 -2.64
C LEU A 65 5.25 -7.52 -2.17
N THR A 66 5.07 -8.71 -1.59
CA THR A 66 6.17 -9.58 -1.16
C THR A 66 6.99 -10.04 -2.37
N GLY A 67 8.31 -9.85 -2.31
CA GLY A 67 9.23 -10.25 -3.37
C GLY A 67 9.33 -9.27 -4.55
N LEU A 68 8.48 -8.24 -4.60
CA LEU A 68 8.53 -7.23 -5.65
C LEU A 68 9.62 -6.17 -5.38
N SER A 69 10.30 -5.74 -6.43
CA SER A 69 11.17 -4.56 -6.42
C SER A 69 10.39 -3.29 -6.15
N VAL A 70 11.09 -2.19 -5.83
CA VAL A 70 10.46 -0.88 -5.60
C VAL A 70 9.64 -0.45 -6.82
N ALA A 71 10.16 -0.62 -8.03
CA ALA A 71 9.47 -0.23 -9.27
C ALA A 71 8.24 -1.10 -9.54
N GLU A 72 8.31 -2.41 -9.30
CA GLU A 72 7.16 -3.31 -9.43
C GLU A 72 6.08 -3.00 -8.39
N ARG A 73 6.47 -2.73 -7.14
CA ARG A 73 5.54 -2.28 -6.09
C ARG A 73 4.82 -1.00 -6.46
N ALA A 74 5.54 -0.03 -7.02
CA ALA A 74 4.96 1.23 -7.43
C ALA A 74 3.89 1.02 -8.52
N ARG A 75 4.19 0.19 -9.53
CA ARG A 75 3.22 -0.16 -10.59
C ARG A 75 2.03 -0.96 -10.06
N ALA A 76 2.28 -1.92 -9.16
CA ALA A 76 1.23 -2.72 -8.56
C ALA A 76 0.27 -1.86 -7.72
N LEU A 77 0.82 -0.96 -6.89
CA LEU A 77 0.03 -0.02 -6.08
C LEU A 77 -0.71 1.02 -6.95
N LEU A 78 -0.10 1.48 -8.04
CA LEU A 78 -0.77 2.37 -9.01
C LEU A 78 -2.05 1.72 -9.57
N GLY A 79 -2.02 0.41 -9.85
CA GLY A 79 -3.20 -0.35 -10.27
C GLY A 79 -4.33 -0.39 -9.24
N LEU A 80 -4.02 -0.23 -7.96
CA LEU A 80 -4.99 -0.20 -6.87
C LEU A 80 -5.56 1.19 -6.58
N ALA A 81 -4.97 2.25 -7.14
CA ALA A 81 -5.43 3.61 -6.94
C ALA A 81 -6.74 3.87 -7.72
N ASP A 82 -7.54 4.81 -7.23
CA ASP A 82 -8.71 5.32 -7.94
C ASP A 82 -8.30 5.90 -9.30
N PRO A 83 -9.01 5.57 -10.40
CA PRO A 83 -8.72 6.09 -11.74
C PRO A 83 -8.47 7.59 -11.80
N LYS A 84 -9.16 8.38 -10.97
CA LYS A 84 -9.00 9.84 -10.89
C LYS A 84 -7.57 10.29 -10.55
N PHE A 85 -6.80 9.49 -9.82
CA PHE A 85 -5.47 9.86 -9.33
C PHE A 85 -4.31 9.13 -10.03
N ARG A 86 -4.60 8.18 -10.94
CA ARG A 86 -3.55 7.35 -11.58
C ARG A 86 -2.57 8.18 -12.40
N ASP A 87 -3.05 9.12 -13.22
CA ASP A 87 -2.21 9.94 -14.08
C ASP A 87 -1.23 10.84 -13.29
N GLU A 88 -1.63 11.29 -12.10
CA GLU A 88 -0.77 12.07 -11.19
C GLU A 88 0.29 11.17 -10.52
N LEU A 89 -0.13 10.00 -10.05
CA LEU A 89 0.76 9.03 -9.43
C LEU A 89 1.79 8.49 -10.43
N GLU A 90 1.37 8.21 -11.66
CA GLU A 90 2.25 7.72 -12.73
C GLU A 90 3.34 8.75 -13.08
N ARG A 91 2.99 10.04 -13.19
CA ARG A 91 3.98 11.11 -13.38
C ARG A 91 4.99 11.20 -12.23
N SER A 92 4.53 10.96 -11.01
CA SER A 92 5.39 10.96 -9.83
C SER A 92 6.40 9.80 -9.86
N LEU A 93 6.04 8.65 -10.45
CA LEU A 93 6.96 7.51 -10.64
C LEU A 93 8.09 7.80 -11.62
N ALA A 94 7.82 8.57 -12.67
CA ALA A 94 8.84 8.92 -13.68
C ALA A 94 9.92 9.88 -13.17
N THR A 95 9.66 10.54 -12.03
CA THR A 95 10.55 11.57 -11.45
C THR A 95 11.36 11.04 -10.26
N SER A 96 11.17 9.77 -9.87
CA SER A 96 11.72 9.17 -8.64
C SER A 96 12.90 8.23 -8.90
#